data_AF-A0A1T4QDL4-F1
#
_entry.id   AF-A0A1T4QDL4-F1
#
_cell.length_a   1.000
_cell.length_b   1.000
_cell.length_c   1.000
_cell.angle_alpha   90.00
_cell.angle_beta   90.00
_cell.angle_gamma   90.00
#
_symmetry.space_group_name_H-M   'P 1'
#
loop_
_entity.id
_entity.type
_entity.pdbx_description
1 polymer ?
#
loop_
_entity_poly.entity_id
_entity_poly.type
_entity_poly.pdbx_seq_one_letter_code
_entity_poly.pdbx_strand_id
1 'polypeptide(L)'
;MKQSTYDVLSITQQGLKVKDISSNEGQMAMDYSGYQFVNPGEFAMSHMDLITGYVDLSDKFGVTSPDYRVFTLEDTDNCYPEFYLRVFQVAYKRRIFYKFGKGAANQGRWRLPQRAFYNFSIQIPPIEEQKAIEQECKRLEKNVDEMIDALKKEIDLMQELRTKIIADVVTGQIDVRNVVIPEYSRDEDTDSDEIEDDEEIEESED
;
A
#
# COMPACT_ATOMS: atom_id res chain seq x y z
N MET A 1 7.53 -11.38 -27.96
CA MET A 1 7.64 -10.48 -26.80
C MET A 1 9.09 -10.46 -26.38
N LYS A 2 9.79 -9.32 -26.44
CA LYS A 2 11.13 -9.22 -25.85
C LYS A 2 10.93 -9.07 -24.35
N GLN A 3 11.28 -10.11 -23.61
CA GLN A 3 11.34 -10.04 -22.16
C GLN A 3 12.33 -8.92 -21.81
N SER A 4 11.86 -7.90 -21.09
CA SER A 4 12.75 -6.87 -20.58
C SER A 4 13.82 -7.57 -19.75
N THR A 5 15.10 -7.33 -20.05
CA THR A 5 16.23 -7.85 -19.24
C THR A 5 16.18 -7.30 -17.81
N TYR A 6 15.35 -6.28 -17.56
CA TYR A 6 15.24 -5.54 -16.31
C TYR A 6 13.88 -5.71 -15.67
N ASP A 7 13.87 -5.76 -14.33
CA ASP A 7 12.66 -5.75 -13.51
C ASP A 7 11.84 -4.49 -13.78
N VAL A 8 10.56 -4.68 -14.07
CA VAL A 8 9.62 -3.57 -14.27
C VAL A 8 9.02 -3.19 -12.93
N LEU A 9 9.23 -1.96 -12.51
CA LEU A 9 8.79 -1.45 -11.22
C LEU A 9 7.47 -0.67 -11.37
N SER A 10 6.54 -0.89 -10.44
CA SER A 10 5.28 -0.15 -10.30
C SER A 10 5.16 0.51 -8.94
N ILE A 11 4.59 1.71 -8.93
CA ILE A 11 4.30 2.43 -7.70
C ILE A 11 2.90 2.02 -7.24
N THR A 12 2.81 1.49 -6.03
CA THR A 12 1.56 1.20 -5.33
C THR A 12 1.41 2.11 -4.12
N GLN A 13 0.23 2.14 -3.50
CA GLN A 13 0.03 2.87 -2.23
C GLN A 13 0.80 2.24 -1.04
N GLN A 14 1.43 1.09 -1.26
CA GLN A 14 2.28 0.38 -0.31
C GLN A 14 3.77 0.49 -0.67
N GLY A 15 4.12 1.29 -1.68
CA GLY A 15 5.50 1.46 -2.15
C GLY A 15 5.77 0.88 -3.54
N LEU A 16 7.04 0.85 -3.91
CA LEU A 16 7.55 0.36 -5.19
C LEU A 16 7.59 -1.17 -5.17
N LYS A 17 6.94 -1.80 -6.15
CA LYS A 17 6.91 -3.26 -6.29
C LYS A 17 7.38 -3.67 -7.69
N VAL A 18 7.99 -4.84 -7.77
CA VAL A 18 8.25 -5.47 -9.08
C VAL A 18 6.92 -5.97 -9.61
N LYS A 19 6.56 -5.57 -10.83
CA LYS A 19 5.37 -6.07 -11.51
C LYS A 19 5.59 -7.53 -11.86
N ASP A 20 4.62 -8.36 -11.49
CA ASP A 20 4.55 -9.72 -11.99
C ASP A 20 4.02 -9.71 -13.43
N ILE A 21 4.93 -9.75 -14.39
CA ILE A 21 4.63 -9.77 -15.82
C ILE A 21 3.98 -11.12 -16.23
N SER A 22 4.07 -12.16 -15.40
CA SER A 22 3.48 -13.47 -15.69
C SER A 22 1.98 -13.56 -15.35
N SER A 23 1.52 -12.75 -14.40
CA SER A 23 0.14 -12.80 -13.89
C SER A 23 -0.94 -12.26 -14.85
N ASN A 24 -0.56 -11.61 -15.96
CA ASN A 24 -1.47 -10.99 -16.93
C ASN A 24 -2.47 -9.98 -16.31
N GLU A 25 -2.28 -9.57 -15.06
CA GLU A 25 -3.10 -8.57 -14.38
C GLU A 25 -2.63 -7.14 -14.70
N GLY A 26 -3.58 -6.30 -15.11
CA GLY A 26 -3.36 -4.88 -15.39
C GLY A 26 -2.87 -4.57 -16.81
N GLN A 27 -2.60 -3.28 -17.06
CA GLN A 27 -2.13 -2.82 -18.37
C GLN A 27 -0.64 -3.17 -18.55
N MET A 28 -0.38 -4.14 -19.44
CA MET A 28 0.97 -4.51 -19.88
C MET A 28 1.41 -3.63 -21.04
N ALA A 29 2.63 -3.11 -20.98
CA ALA A 29 3.20 -2.41 -22.13
C ALA A 29 3.66 -3.43 -23.18
N MET A 30 3.32 -3.18 -24.45
CA MET A 30 3.81 -4.00 -25.57
C MET A 30 5.32 -3.83 -25.79
N ASP A 31 5.88 -2.72 -25.31
CA ASP A 31 7.31 -2.41 -25.38
C ASP A 31 7.75 -1.62 -24.14
N TYR A 32 8.90 -2.00 -23.59
CA TYR A 32 9.53 -1.38 -22.43
C TYR A 32 10.72 -0.49 -22.81
N SER A 33 11.04 -0.35 -24.10
CA SER A 33 12.18 0.46 -24.59
C SER A 33 12.13 1.94 -24.18
N GLY A 34 10.92 2.48 -23.98
CA GLY A 34 10.73 3.86 -23.53
C GLY A 34 10.80 4.04 -22.01
N TYR A 35 10.93 2.96 -21.24
CA TYR A 35 10.93 3.03 -19.78
C TYR A 35 12.22 3.68 -19.27
N GLN A 36 12.11 4.37 -18.14
CA GLN A 36 13.22 5.06 -17.49
C GLN A 36 13.83 4.16 -16.42
N PHE A 37 15.16 4.22 -16.28
CA PHE A 37 15.87 3.51 -15.22
C PHE A 37 15.59 4.12 -13.86
N VAL A 38 15.57 3.27 -12.83
CA VAL A 38 15.56 3.64 -11.43
C VAL A 38 16.66 2.86 -10.74
N ASN A 39 17.57 3.57 -10.07
CA ASN A 39 18.67 3.01 -9.31
C ASN A 39 18.33 2.97 -7.81
N PRO A 40 19.00 2.10 -7.03
CA PRO A 40 18.93 2.16 -5.58
C PRO A 40 19.28 3.56 -5.06
N GLY A 41 18.43 4.10 -4.17
CA GLY A 41 18.56 5.47 -3.65
C GLY A 41 17.88 6.56 -4.47
N GLU A 42 17.25 6.23 -5.61
CA GLU A 42 16.42 7.16 -6.38
C GLU A 42 14.94 7.05 -6.01
N PHE A 43 14.23 8.17 -6.09
CA PHE A 43 12.79 8.22 -5.89
C PHE A 43 12.06 7.87 -7.16
N ALA A 44 10.98 7.11 -7.03
CA ALA A 44 9.98 6.91 -8.07
C ALA A 44 8.64 7.45 -7.56
N MET A 45 8.02 8.36 -8.32
CA MET A 45 6.81 9.09 -7.90
C MET A 45 5.72 9.09 -8.98
N SER A 46 4.49 8.73 -8.60
CA SER A 46 3.33 8.82 -9.49
C SER A 46 2.78 10.25 -9.50
N HIS A 47 3.00 10.97 -10.59
CA HIS A 47 2.50 12.33 -10.76
C HIS A 47 1.19 12.41 -11.57
N MET A 48 0.57 11.27 -11.86
CA MET A 48 -0.54 11.12 -12.82
C MET A 48 -1.90 11.37 -12.18
N ASP A 49 -2.07 10.84 -10.98
CA ASP A 49 -3.23 11.04 -10.15
C ASP A 49 -2.76 11.26 -8.71
N LEU A 50 -3.02 12.44 -8.18
CA LEU A 50 -2.65 12.79 -6.81
C LEU A 50 -3.59 12.19 -5.76
N ILE A 51 -4.70 11.56 -6.15
CA ILE A 51 -5.60 10.87 -5.23
C ILE A 51 -5.06 9.47 -4.92
N THR A 52 -4.77 8.69 -5.97
CA THR A 52 -4.28 7.31 -5.84
C THR A 52 -2.76 7.19 -5.92
N GLY A 53 -2.07 8.26 -6.31
CA GLY A 53 -0.62 8.30 -6.47
C GLY A 53 0.14 8.16 -5.16
N TYR A 54 1.40 7.78 -5.30
CA TYR A 54 2.33 7.55 -4.21
C TYR A 54 3.76 7.85 -4.64
N VAL A 55 4.69 7.74 -3.69
CA VAL A 55 6.12 7.92 -3.90
C VAL A 55 6.87 6.93 -3.04
N ASP A 56 7.95 6.40 -3.59
CA ASP A 56 8.84 5.53 -2.86
C ASP A 56 10.30 5.72 -3.24
N LEU A 57 11.19 5.28 -2.35
CA LEU A 57 12.64 5.23 -2.57
C LEU A 57 13.02 3.82 -3.02
N SER A 58 13.70 3.69 -4.15
CA SER A 58 14.06 2.38 -4.66
C SER A 58 15.20 1.76 -3.85
N ASP A 59 15.05 0.50 -3.48
CA ASP A 59 16.09 -0.35 -2.91
C ASP A 59 16.80 -1.22 -3.96
N LYS A 60 16.28 -1.22 -5.20
CA LYS A 60 16.73 -2.08 -6.30
C LYS A 60 16.88 -1.31 -7.62
N PHE A 61 17.58 -1.92 -8.55
CA PHE A 61 17.65 -1.43 -9.92
C PHE A 61 16.49 -1.99 -10.75
N GLY A 62 15.89 -1.15 -11.58
CA GLY A 62 14.84 -1.58 -12.49
C GLY A 62 14.42 -0.47 -13.44
N VAL A 63 13.28 -0.67 -14.09
CA VAL A 63 12.72 0.27 -15.05
C VAL A 63 11.29 0.64 -14.68
N THR A 64 10.92 1.91 -14.85
CA THR A 64 9.56 2.41 -14.61
C THR A 64 8.96 3.05 -15.85
N SER A 65 7.62 3.10 -15.92
CA SER A 65 6.92 3.79 -17.01
C SER A 65 7.34 5.27 -17.07
N PRO A 66 7.41 5.89 -18.27
CA PRO A 66 7.60 7.34 -18.43
C PRO A 66 6.58 8.22 -17.69
N ASP A 67 5.44 7.64 -17.31
CA ASP A 67 4.39 8.31 -16.55
C ASP A 67 4.73 8.51 -15.06
N TYR A 68 5.82 7.90 -14.59
CA TYR A 68 6.37 8.22 -13.27
C TYR A 68 7.45 9.29 -13.38
N ARG A 69 7.73 9.93 -12.25
CA ARG A 69 8.86 10.84 -12.11
C ARG A 69 9.95 10.11 -11.35
N VAL A 70 11.13 10.01 -11.95
CA VAL A 70 12.33 9.52 -11.29
C VAL A 70 13.23 10.71 -10.97
N PHE A 71 13.68 10.81 -9.73
CA PHE A 71 14.53 11.90 -9.28
C PHE A 71 15.36 11.50 -8.06
N THR A 72 16.38 12.30 -7.77
CA THR A 72 17.24 12.16 -6.59
C THR A 72 17.40 13.51 -5.90
N LEU A 73 17.91 13.49 -4.67
CA LEU A 73 18.30 14.70 -3.96
C LEU A 73 19.67 15.15 -4.47
N GLU A 74 19.79 16.44 -4.78
CA GLU A 74 21.07 17.00 -5.26
C GLU A 74 22.07 17.21 -4.11
N ASP A 75 21.59 17.70 -2.96
CA ASP A 75 22.42 17.98 -1.79
C ASP A 75 22.37 16.82 -0.79
N THR A 76 23.15 15.78 -1.05
CA THR A 76 23.22 14.58 -0.20
C THR A 76 23.92 14.81 1.15
N ASP A 77 24.65 15.92 1.29
CA ASP A 77 25.35 16.25 2.54
C ASP A 77 24.38 16.84 3.58
N ASN A 78 23.38 17.60 3.12
CA ASN A 78 22.39 18.23 3.99
C ASN A 78 21.00 17.59 3.93
N CYS A 79 20.74 16.67 3.00
CA CYS A 79 19.45 16.02 2.85
C CYS A 79 19.50 14.51 3.04
N TYR A 80 18.74 14.00 4.01
CA TYR A 80 18.61 12.57 4.27
C TYR A 80 17.44 11.98 3.46
N PRO A 81 17.68 11.06 2.50
CA PRO A 81 16.64 10.57 1.58
C PRO A 81 15.38 10.02 2.26
N GLU A 82 15.54 9.23 3.32
CA GLU A 82 14.44 8.59 4.03
C GLU A 82 13.54 9.61 4.75
N PHE A 83 14.12 10.69 5.27
CA PHE A 83 13.36 11.80 5.83
C PHE A 83 12.50 12.48 4.75
N TYR A 84 13.06 12.75 3.57
CA TYR A 84 12.30 13.37 2.48
C TYR A 84 11.28 12.43 1.84
N LEU A 85 11.56 11.13 1.80
CA LEU A 85 10.57 10.12 1.44
C LEU A 85 9.32 10.27 2.32
N ARG A 86 9.51 10.33 3.64
CA ARG A 86 8.42 10.54 4.60
C ARG A 86 7.69 11.86 4.34
N VAL A 87 8.41 12.96 4.12
CA VAL A 87 7.80 14.26 3.79
C VAL A 87 6.91 14.16 2.55
N PHE A 88 7.39 13.53 1.48
CA PHE A 88 6.61 13.39 0.25
C PHE A 88 5.43 12.42 0.42
N GLN A 89 5.58 11.32 1.15
CA GLN A 89 4.48 10.41 1.48
C GLN A 89 3.40 11.11 2.30
N VAL A 90 3.77 11.95 3.28
CA VAL A 90 2.83 12.80 4.01
C VAL A 90 2.15 13.80 3.07
N ALA A 91 2.88 14.35 2.09
CA ALA A 91 2.29 15.26 1.13
C ALA A 91 1.24 14.60 0.22
N TYR A 92 1.37 13.31 -0.09
CA TYR A 92 0.30 12.51 -0.69
C TYR A 92 -0.83 12.21 0.29
N LYS A 93 -0.52 11.56 1.43
CA LYS A 93 -1.52 11.08 2.41
C LYS A 93 -2.40 12.22 2.95
N ARG A 94 -1.82 13.39 3.21
CA ARG A 94 -2.53 14.59 3.69
C ARG A 94 -3.01 15.51 2.57
N ARG A 95 -2.96 15.05 1.31
CA ARG A 95 -3.40 15.81 0.13
C ARG A 95 -2.75 17.19 0.00
N ILE A 96 -1.52 17.37 0.50
CA ILE A 96 -0.77 18.63 0.36
C ILE A 96 -0.46 18.88 -1.11
N PHE A 97 -0.11 17.85 -1.87
CA PHE A 97 0.12 17.99 -3.30
C PHE A 97 -1.17 18.29 -4.09
N TYR A 98 -2.32 17.89 -3.57
CA TYR A 98 -3.61 18.00 -4.27
C TYR A 98 -3.94 19.43 -4.71
N LYS A 99 -3.58 20.44 -3.91
CA LYS A 99 -3.80 21.87 -4.23
C LYS A 99 -3.01 22.36 -5.44
N PHE A 100 -1.95 21.64 -5.81
CA PHE A 100 -1.11 21.95 -6.97
C PHE A 100 -1.49 21.14 -8.21
N GLY A 101 -2.46 20.22 -8.08
CA GLY A 101 -2.93 19.38 -9.16
C GLY A 101 -3.61 20.16 -10.28
N LYS A 102 -3.51 19.62 -11.50
CA LYS A 102 -4.18 20.11 -12.71
C LYS A 102 -4.75 18.93 -13.48
N GLY A 103 -5.95 19.08 -14.03
CA GLY A 103 -6.59 18.08 -14.87
C GLY A 103 -8.02 17.78 -14.45
N ALA A 104 -8.44 16.52 -14.57
CA ALA A 104 -9.79 16.07 -14.20
C ALA A 104 -9.69 15.06 -13.06
N ALA A 105 -10.00 15.49 -11.83
CA ALA A 105 -9.88 14.66 -10.63
C ALA A 105 -10.79 13.42 -10.69
N ASN A 106 -12.02 13.59 -11.16
CA ASN A 106 -13.02 12.53 -11.24
C ASN A 106 -12.73 11.46 -12.32
N GLN A 107 -11.62 11.59 -13.05
CA GLN A 107 -11.20 10.64 -14.09
C GLN A 107 -9.82 10.03 -13.82
N GLY A 108 -9.31 10.11 -12.59
CA GLY A 108 -7.98 9.61 -12.24
C GLY A 108 -6.85 10.35 -12.98
N ARG A 109 -7.07 11.63 -13.30
CA ARG A 109 -6.12 12.48 -14.04
C ARG A 109 -5.86 13.79 -13.31
N TRP A 110 -5.77 13.74 -11.99
CA TRP A 110 -5.35 14.89 -11.17
C TRP A 110 -3.83 14.97 -11.10
N ARG A 111 -3.22 15.47 -12.16
CA ARG A 111 -1.76 15.40 -12.36
C ARG A 111 -1.04 16.46 -11.54
N LEU A 112 0.13 16.14 -11.01
CA LEU A 112 1.06 17.12 -10.45
C LEU A 112 1.99 17.63 -11.56
N PRO A 113 1.85 18.88 -12.03
CA PRO A 113 2.74 19.42 -13.06
C PRO A 113 4.18 19.49 -12.55
N GLN A 114 5.15 19.20 -13.42
CA GLN A 114 6.58 19.26 -13.07
C GLN A 114 6.99 20.60 -12.45
N ARG A 115 6.55 21.71 -13.05
CA ARG A 115 6.85 23.05 -12.55
C ARG A 115 6.29 23.25 -11.13
N ALA A 116 5.13 22.70 -10.81
CA ALA A 116 4.56 22.82 -9.48
C ALA A 116 5.35 21.99 -8.45
N PHE A 117 5.78 20.78 -8.84
CA PHE A 117 6.64 19.94 -8.02
C PHE A 117 8.00 20.61 -7.74
N TYR A 118 8.66 21.17 -8.76
CA TYR A 118 9.96 21.83 -8.59
C TYR A 118 9.88 23.14 -7.78
N ASN A 119 8.73 23.79 -7.75
CA ASN A 119 8.50 24.99 -6.93
C ASN A 119 7.87 24.65 -5.56
N PHE A 120 7.76 23.37 -5.21
CA PHE A 120 7.24 22.97 -3.91
C PHE A 120 8.27 23.24 -2.82
N SER A 121 8.02 24.25 -1.99
CA SER A 121 8.91 24.61 -0.89
C SER A 121 8.83 23.58 0.24
N ILE A 122 9.98 23.02 0.58
CA ILE A 122 10.19 22.09 1.71
C ILE A 122 11.19 22.70 2.69
N GLN A 123 11.05 22.36 3.96
CA GLN A 123 12.01 22.79 4.99
C GLN A 123 13.22 21.86 4.97
N ILE A 124 14.40 22.42 5.21
CA ILE A 124 15.67 21.69 5.28
C ILE A 124 16.23 21.87 6.71
N PRO A 125 15.72 21.12 7.71
CA PRO A 125 16.28 21.16 9.06
C PRO A 125 17.71 20.56 9.06
N PRO A 126 18.50 20.74 10.13
CA PRO A 126 19.82 20.11 10.23
C PRO A 126 19.79 18.60 9.98
N ILE A 127 20.80 18.07 9.29
CA ILE A 127 20.85 16.66 8.89
C ILE A 127 20.71 15.69 10.07
N GLU A 128 21.27 16.04 11.23
CA GLU A 128 21.16 15.21 12.44
C GLU A 128 19.74 15.20 13.01
N GLU A 129 18.98 16.29 12.86
CA GLU A 129 17.57 16.34 13.21
C GLU A 129 16.72 15.49 12.26
N GLN A 130 17.01 15.54 10.95
CA GLN A 130 16.36 14.68 9.95
C GLN A 130 16.51 13.19 10.30
N LYS A 131 17.73 12.77 10.62
CA LYS A 131 18.03 11.39 11.04
C LYS A 131 17.33 11.02 12.34
N ALA A 132 17.35 11.90 13.34
CA ALA A 132 16.71 11.65 14.63
C ALA A 132 15.19 11.46 14.50
N ILE A 133 14.53 12.32 13.71
CA ILE A 133 13.10 12.20 13.42
C ILE A 133 12.81 10.87 12.72
N GLU A 134 13.60 10.54 11.69
CA GLU A 134 13.43 9.33 10.90
C GLU A 134 13.60 8.06 11.75
N GLN A 135 14.58 8.05 12.65
CA GLN A 135 14.82 6.94 13.57
C GLN A 135 13.67 6.77 14.56
N GLU A 136 13.17 7.86 15.14
CA GLU A 136 12.07 7.79 16.10
C GLU A 136 10.77 7.33 15.45
N CYS A 137 10.46 7.83 14.25
CA CYS A 137 9.30 7.37 13.50
C CYS A 137 9.41 5.88 13.14
N LYS A 138 10.58 5.40 12.68
CA LYS A 138 10.81 3.96 12.44
C LYS A 138 10.62 3.12 13.70
N ARG A 139 11.06 3.61 14.86
CA ARG A 139 10.89 2.94 16.15
C ARG A 139 9.41 2.81 16.53
N LEU A 140 8.63 3.88 16.32
CA LEU A 140 7.19 3.88 16.58
C LEU A 140 6.43 2.95 15.63
N GLU A 141 6.74 3.01 14.33
CA GLU A 141 6.16 2.12 13.30
C GLU A 141 6.42 0.65 13.64
N LYS A 142 7.66 0.31 14.00
CA LYS A 142 8.02 -1.05 14.41
C LYS A 142 7.16 -1.57 15.58
N ASN A 143 6.93 -0.76 16.61
CA ASN A 143 6.09 -1.17 17.74
C ASN A 143 4.64 -1.43 17.30
N VAL A 144 4.12 -0.60 16.38
CA VAL A 144 2.77 -0.78 15.82
C VAL A 144 2.69 -2.06 15.00
N ASP A 145 3.69 -2.33 14.17
CA ASP A 145 3.75 -3.56 13.36
C ASP A 145 3.81 -4.81 14.24
N GLU A 146 4.63 -4.79 15.31
CA GLU A 146 4.70 -5.88 16.29
C GLU A 146 3.34 -6.13 16.98
N MET A 147 2.59 -5.06 17.30
CA MET A 147 1.24 -5.18 17.85
C MET A 147 0.24 -5.75 16.84
N ILE A 148 0.30 -5.31 15.59
CA ILE A 148 -0.55 -5.83 14.50
C ILE A 148 -0.29 -7.33 14.30
N ASP A 149 0.97 -7.75 14.29
CA ASP A 149 1.34 -9.14 14.13
C ASP A 149 0.91 -10.01 15.31
N ALA A 150 0.98 -9.48 16.54
CA ALA A 150 0.45 -10.17 17.72
C ALA A 150 -1.07 -10.37 17.63
N LEU A 151 -1.81 -9.34 17.24
CA LEU A 151 -3.27 -9.42 17.07
C LEU A 151 -3.69 -10.40 15.98
N LYS A 152 -2.98 -10.43 14.84
CA LYS A 152 -3.24 -11.41 13.78
C LYS A 152 -3.09 -12.85 14.27
N LYS A 153 -2.03 -13.13 15.04
CA LYS A 153 -1.82 -14.46 15.64
C LYS A 153 -2.92 -14.83 16.63
N GLU A 154 -3.42 -13.87 17.39
CA GLU A 154 -4.53 -14.08 18.32
C GLU A 154 -5.83 -14.40 17.56
N ILE A 155 -6.10 -13.70 16.46
CA ILE A 155 -7.23 -13.99 15.56
C ILE A 155 -7.12 -15.41 15.00
N ASP A 156 -5.96 -15.79 14.48
CA ASP A 156 -5.72 -17.12 13.92
C ASP A 156 -5.94 -18.21 15.00
N LEU A 157 -5.42 -18.02 16.21
CA LEU A 157 -5.61 -18.94 17.32
C LEU A 157 -7.09 -19.06 17.74
N MET A 158 -7.83 -17.95 17.74
CA MET A 158 -9.27 -17.96 18.01
C MET A 158 -10.04 -18.73 16.92
N GLN A 159 -9.66 -18.60 15.66
CA GLN A 159 -10.26 -19.35 14.55
C GLN A 159 -9.97 -20.86 14.64
N GLU A 160 -8.74 -21.23 14.99
CA GLU A 160 -8.35 -22.62 15.24
C GLU A 160 -9.13 -23.21 16.42
N LEU A 161 -9.21 -22.47 17.54
CA LEU A 161 -9.95 -22.88 18.73
C LEU A 161 -11.44 -23.07 18.42
N ARG A 162 -12.06 -22.14 17.68
CA ARG A 162 -13.45 -22.26 17.24
C ARG A 162 -13.65 -23.54 16.43
N THR A 163 -12.78 -23.78 15.45
CA THR A 163 -12.85 -24.97 14.58
C THR A 163 -12.73 -26.25 15.40
N LYS A 164 -11.78 -26.28 16.36
CA LYS A 164 -11.58 -27.41 17.26
C LYS A 164 -12.80 -27.65 18.16
N ILE A 165 -13.36 -26.61 18.77
CA ILE A 165 -14.56 -26.73 19.62
C ILE A 165 -15.73 -27.29 18.80
N ILE A 166 -15.95 -26.80 17.58
CA ILE A 166 -16.99 -27.33 16.70
C ILE A 166 -16.74 -28.82 16.42
N ALA A 167 -15.51 -29.20 16.08
CA ALA A 167 -15.16 -30.60 15.85
C ALA A 167 -15.36 -31.47 17.10
N ASP A 168 -14.97 -30.99 18.28
CA ASP A 168 -15.13 -31.70 19.55
C ASP A 168 -16.63 -31.87 19.91
N VAL A 169 -17.47 -30.86 19.61
CA VAL A 169 -18.93 -30.96 19.77
C VAL A 169 -19.53 -31.96 18.79
N VAL A 170 -19.18 -31.90 17.50
CA VAL A 170 -19.72 -32.80 16.46
C VAL A 170 -19.26 -34.25 16.66
N THR A 171 -18.04 -34.46 17.15
CA THR A 171 -17.52 -35.79 17.49
C THR A 171 -18.01 -36.31 18.85
N GLY A 172 -18.82 -35.52 19.57
CA GLY A 172 -19.40 -35.90 20.86
C GLY A 172 -18.39 -35.92 22.03
N GLN A 173 -17.20 -35.35 21.84
CA GLN A 173 -16.23 -35.14 22.91
C GLN A 173 -16.69 -34.04 23.88
N ILE A 174 -17.48 -33.07 23.38
CA ILE A 174 -18.17 -32.05 24.18
C ILE A 174 -19.68 -32.28 24.09
N ASP A 175 -20.33 -32.58 25.23
CA ASP A 175 -21.78 -32.78 25.30
C ASP A 175 -22.52 -31.45 25.54
N VAL A 176 -23.30 -31.05 24.54
CA VAL A 176 -24.07 -29.79 24.54
C VAL A 176 -25.57 -29.98 24.79
N ARG A 177 -26.05 -31.20 25.06
CA ARG A 177 -27.49 -31.52 25.11
C ARG A 177 -28.27 -30.84 26.26
N ASN A 178 -27.58 -30.48 27.34
CA ASN A 178 -28.18 -29.82 28.51
C ASN A 178 -27.73 -28.36 28.66
N VAL A 179 -27.16 -27.76 27.61
CA VAL A 179 -26.73 -26.36 27.65
C VAL A 179 -27.94 -25.45 27.52
N VAL A 180 -28.17 -24.60 28.52
CA VAL A 180 -29.21 -23.58 28.49
C VAL A 180 -28.71 -22.42 27.62
N ILE A 181 -29.38 -22.17 26.50
CA ILE A 181 -29.07 -21.04 25.62
C ILE A 181 -29.73 -19.80 26.22
N PRO A 182 -28.97 -18.77 26.61
CA PRO A 182 -29.55 -17.52 27.11
C PRO A 182 -30.35 -16.82 26.00
N GLU A 183 -31.43 -16.14 26.37
CA GLU A 183 -32.16 -15.27 25.43
C GLU A 183 -31.25 -14.09 25.05
N TYR A 184 -30.90 -14.00 23.77
CA TYR A 184 -30.19 -12.85 23.22
C TYR A 184 -31.18 -11.71 22.97
N SER A 185 -30.97 -10.56 23.61
CA SER A 185 -31.56 -9.31 23.13
C SER A 185 -30.85 -8.91 21.86
N ARG A 186 -31.58 -8.77 20.75
CA ARG A 186 -31.07 -7.99 19.61
C ARG A 186 -31.04 -6.55 20.06
N ASP A 187 -29.85 -6.02 20.34
CA ASP A 187 -29.67 -4.58 20.35
C ASP A 187 -29.90 -4.10 18.91
N GLU A 188 -30.91 -3.26 18.69
CA GLU A 188 -31.27 -2.68 17.38
C GLU A 188 -30.25 -1.65 16.88
N ASP A 189 -28.96 -1.90 17.04
CA ASP A 189 -27.90 -1.13 16.39
C ASP A 189 -27.39 -1.92 15.18
N THR A 190 -28.25 -2.06 14.17
CA THR A 190 -27.85 -2.45 12.82
C THR A 190 -27.68 -1.19 11.99
N ASP A 191 -26.45 -0.68 11.88
CA ASP A 191 -26.00 -0.21 10.57
C ASP A 191 -25.75 -1.48 9.76
N SER A 192 -26.76 -1.86 8.99
CA SER A 192 -26.69 -2.94 8.02
C SER A 192 -25.77 -2.49 6.88
N ASP A 193 -24.47 -2.70 7.04
CA ASP A 193 -23.62 -2.87 5.86
C ASP A 193 -23.97 -4.26 5.30
N GLU A 194 -24.90 -4.25 4.34
CA GLU A 194 -25.20 -5.40 3.48
C GLU A 194 -23.89 -5.87 2.84
N ILE A 195 -23.35 -6.97 3.33
CA ILE A 195 -22.33 -7.73 2.60
C ILE A 195 -23.12 -8.55 1.57
N GLU A 196 -23.17 -8.05 0.33
CA GLU A 196 -23.57 -8.86 -0.82
C GLU A 196 -22.49 -9.92 -1.06
N ASP A 197 -22.74 -11.15 -0.59
CA ASP A 197 -22.02 -12.35 -1.01
C ASP A 197 -22.46 -12.71 -2.44
N ASP A 198 -21.71 -12.23 -3.44
CA ASP A 198 -21.80 -12.73 -4.82
C ASP A 198 -21.02 -14.06 -4.93
N GLU A 199 -21.68 -15.18 -4.57
CA GLU A 199 -21.31 -16.52 -5.05
C GLU A 199 -22.14 -16.87 -6.29
N GLU A 200 -21.69 -16.46 -7.48
CA GLU A 200 -22.13 -17.11 -8.73
C GLU A 200 -21.38 -18.44 -8.91
N ILE A 201 -22.04 -19.53 -8.49
CA ILE A 201 -21.71 -20.89 -8.92
C ILE A 201 -22.37 -21.10 -10.29
N GLU A 202 -21.61 -20.99 -11.38
CA GLU A 202 -22.02 -21.57 -12.67
C GLU A 202 -21.75 -23.09 -12.64
N GLU A 203 -22.79 -23.85 -12.29
CA GLU A 203 -22.96 -25.20 -12.82
C GLU A 203 -23.46 -25.12 -14.26
N SER A 204 -22.69 -25.65 -15.21
CA SER A 204 -23.26 -26.17 -16.45
C SER A 204 -22.54 -27.44 -16.85
N GLU A 205 -23.15 -28.57 -16.50
CA GLU A 205 -23.02 -29.84 -17.24
C GLU A 205 -23.95 -29.78 -18.45
N ASP A 206 -23.36 -29.80 -19.66
CA ASP A 206 -23.70 -30.68 -20.80
C ASP A 206 -22.94 -30.26 -22.07
#